data_AF-A0A2H1L222-F1
#
_entry.id   AF-A0A2H1L222-F1
#
_cell.length_a   1.000
_cell.length_b   1.000
_cell.length_c   1.000
_cell.angle_alpha   90.00
_cell.angle_beta   90.00
_cell.angle_gamma   90.00
#
_symmetry.space_group_name_H-M   'P 1'
#
loop_
_entity.id
_entity.type
_entity.pdbx_description
1 polymer ?
#
loop_
_entity_poly.entity_id
_entity_poly.type
_entity_poly.pdbx_seq_one_letter_code
_entity_poly.pdbx_strand_id
1 'polypeptide(L)'
;MTAPASPSLGALPGIAPGTLLATIAVTTESGTLALADEATAVALHPLAAGPGDVRAARIALSPGASVSTDAPTSVQAEAVVTALLGTREGTVAEVTVTLTNAPSADVPTADAEVLGTVELSILTNLPAPHPLAAPGSREWARLLQERLVADQEFTELIETYDGTIGLRIGGREVHIRCYRGRVLEVSPRSIRGADFVIDISGAEFISLMTAEANMFMESAMLRRLSSSGSGYEYLRMTTALIRVIDLCRSLAADAGWGHSGASDVPGAAVTEGASA
;
A
#
# COMPACT_ATOMS: atom_id res chain seq x y z
N MET A 1 -24.92 24.94 31.69
CA MET A 1 -25.48 24.35 30.44
C MET A 1 -24.98 25.26 29.34
N THR A 2 -24.02 24.92 28.49
CA THR A 2 -23.74 23.67 27.77
C THR A 2 -22.22 23.67 27.46
N ALA A 3 -21.58 22.51 27.47
CA ALA A 3 -20.12 22.36 27.36
C ALA A 3 -19.55 22.92 26.04
N PRO A 4 -18.34 23.52 26.06
CA PRO A 4 -17.44 23.43 24.93
C PRO A 4 -16.26 22.51 25.26
N ALA A 5 -15.64 22.02 24.18
CA ALA A 5 -14.40 21.25 24.12
C ALA A 5 -14.54 19.72 24.22
N SER A 6 -14.47 19.09 23.05
CA SER A 6 -13.65 17.90 22.89
C SER A 6 -12.86 18.03 21.59
N PRO A 7 -11.62 18.53 21.62
CA PRO A 7 -10.62 18.09 20.68
C PRO A 7 -9.97 16.84 21.27
N SER A 8 -10.38 15.66 20.82
CA SER A 8 -9.52 14.47 20.93
C SER A 8 -8.49 14.50 19.80
N LEU A 9 -7.57 15.47 19.89
CA LEU A 9 -6.33 15.50 19.12
C LEU A 9 -5.22 14.97 20.02
N GLY A 10 -5.11 13.65 20.05
CA GLY A 10 -4.15 12.91 20.86
C GLY A 10 -3.46 11.82 20.06
N ALA A 11 -2.84 12.18 18.94
CA ALA A 11 -1.77 11.42 18.31
C ALA A 11 -0.81 12.43 17.68
N LEU A 12 0.45 12.41 18.11
CA LEU A 12 1.57 12.98 17.33
C LEU A 12 1.53 12.39 15.90
N PRO A 13 2.08 13.08 14.87
CA PRO A 13 1.92 12.69 13.46
C PRO A 13 2.38 11.25 13.26
N GLY A 14 1.39 10.35 13.11
CA GLY A 14 1.57 8.92 13.19
C GLY A 14 1.81 8.32 11.81
N ILE A 15 2.80 7.43 11.71
CA ILE A 15 3.01 6.62 10.51
C ILE A 15 1.70 5.88 10.18
N ALA A 16 1.26 5.99 8.94
CA ALA A 16 0.08 5.33 8.40
C ALA A 16 0.42 4.74 7.02
N PRO A 17 -0.42 3.87 6.45
CA PRO A 17 -0.26 3.50 5.06
C PRO A 17 -0.28 4.75 4.15
N GLY A 18 0.65 4.80 3.20
CA GLY A 18 0.94 5.99 2.40
C GLY A 18 1.95 6.95 3.00
N THR A 19 2.50 6.69 4.20
CA THR A 19 3.64 7.44 4.71
C THR A 19 4.89 7.12 3.87
N LEU A 20 5.43 8.16 3.24
CA LEU A 20 6.76 8.15 2.62
C LEU A 20 7.82 8.20 3.72
N LEU A 21 8.64 7.16 3.81
CA LEU A 21 9.73 7.06 4.79
C LEU A 21 11.00 7.74 4.29
N ALA A 22 11.30 7.54 2.99
CA ALA A 22 12.52 8.06 2.39
C ALA A 22 12.39 8.12 0.87
N THR A 23 13.00 9.15 0.29
CA THR A 23 13.35 9.23 -1.13
C THR A 23 14.86 9.42 -1.19
N ILE A 24 15.58 8.45 -1.75
CA ILE A 24 17.04 8.42 -1.72
C ILE A 24 17.62 8.07 -3.08
N ALA A 25 18.72 8.72 -3.43
CA ALA A 25 19.54 8.29 -4.56
C ALA A 25 20.48 7.18 -4.08
N VAL A 26 20.47 6.04 -4.78
CA VAL A 26 21.32 4.88 -4.47
C VAL A 26 22.18 4.60 -5.69
N THR A 27 23.48 4.42 -5.47
CA THR A 27 24.44 4.15 -6.54
C THR A 27 25.17 2.86 -6.25
N THR A 28 25.26 1.98 -7.23
CA THR A 28 26.08 0.76 -7.10
C THR A 28 26.80 0.43 -8.40
N GLU A 29 27.90 -0.30 -8.26
CA GLU A 29 28.63 -0.95 -9.35
C GLU A 29 28.33 -2.46 -9.41
N SER A 30 27.56 -2.99 -8.44
CA SER A 30 27.36 -4.43 -8.23
C SER A 30 26.01 -4.96 -8.76
N GLY A 31 25.31 -4.17 -9.58
CA GLY A 31 24.04 -4.56 -10.22
C GLY A 31 22.80 -4.39 -9.33
N THR A 32 21.64 -4.82 -9.84
CA THR A 32 20.31 -4.46 -9.29
C THR A 32 20.05 -4.98 -7.87
N LEU A 33 20.64 -6.12 -7.48
CA LEU A 33 20.48 -6.64 -6.11
C LEU A 33 21.24 -5.80 -5.07
N ALA A 34 22.40 -5.24 -5.43
CA ALA A 34 23.12 -4.34 -4.55
C ALA A 34 22.39 -3.00 -4.39
N LEU A 35 21.72 -2.52 -5.44
CA LEU A 35 20.81 -1.36 -5.32
C LEU A 35 19.67 -1.63 -4.32
N ALA A 36 19.07 -2.82 -4.39
CA ALA A 36 17.98 -3.21 -3.49
C ALA A 36 18.45 -3.29 -2.03
N ASP A 37 19.63 -3.85 -1.77
CA ASP A 37 20.23 -3.93 -0.43
C ASP A 37 20.48 -2.54 0.15
N GLU A 38 21.18 -1.68 -0.61
CA GLU A 38 21.54 -0.35 -0.13
C GLU A 38 20.32 0.57 0.02
N ALA A 39 19.36 0.49 -0.91
CA ALA A 39 18.09 1.19 -0.77
C ALA A 39 17.35 0.78 0.50
N THR A 40 17.32 -0.53 0.80
CA THR A 40 16.63 -1.06 1.98
C THR A 40 17.32 -0.66 3.27
N ALA A 41 18.65 -0.69 3.31
CA ALA A 41 19.42 -0.32 4.49
C ALA A 41 19.10 1.11 4.96
N VAL A 42 18.99 2.05 4.01
CA VAL A 42 18.73 3.46 4.30
C VAL A 42 17.24 3.75 4.50
N ALA A 43 16.37 3.17 3.66
CA ALA A 43 14.92 3.40 3.68
C ALA A 43 14.25 3.06 5.02
N LEU A 44 14.82 2.11 5.76
CA LEU A 44 14.22 1.59 6.98
C LEU A 44 14.66 2.33 8.25
N HIS A 45 15.63 3.25 8.17
CA HIS A 45 16.07 4.03 9.33
C HIS A 45 14.93 4.69 10.13
N PRO A 46 13.89 5.28 9.49
CA PRO A 46 12.75 5.86 10.21
C PRO A 46 11.96 4.89 11.09
N LEU A 47 11.94 3.60 10.75
CA LEU A 47 11.21 2.55 11.46
C LEU A 47 12.09 1.80 12.47
N ALA A 48 13.40 1.95 12.35
CA ALA A 48 14.39 1.25 13.14
C ALA A 48 14.62 1.94 14.49
N ALA A 49 14.00 1.40 15.55
CA ALA A 49 14.38 1.74 16.95
C ALA A 49 15.58 0.90 17.46
N GLY A 50 16.19 0.09 16.58
CA GLY A 50 17.27 -0.87 16.80
C GLY A 50 17.61 -1.57 15.47
N PRO A 51 18.43 -2.64 15.43
CA PRO A 51 18.59 -3.44 14.21
C PRO A 51 17.22 -4.01 13.85
N GLY A 52 16.53 -3.39 12.87
CA GLY A 52 15.17 -3.75 12.50
C GLY A 52 15.07 -5.24 12.21
N ASP A 53 14.15 -5.93 12.88
CA ASP A 53 13.97 -7.37 12.72
C ASP A 53 13.10 -7.59 11.46
N VAL A 54 13.78 -7.67 10.31
CA VAL A 54 13.18 -8.00 9.02
C VAL A 54 12.66 -9.44 9.08
N ARG A 55 11.34 -9.58 9.12
CA ARG A 55 10.64 -10.87 9.16
C ARG A 55 10.53 -11.52 7.79
N ALA A 56 10.35 -10.71 6.75
CA ALA A 56 10.24 -11.16 5.38
C ALA A 56 10.74 -10.09 4.42
N ALA A 57 11.30 -10.54 3.30
CA ALA A 57 11.68 -9.70 2.18
C ALA A 57 11.33 -10.43 0.87
N ARG A 58 10.69 -9.71 -0.06
CA ARG A 58 10.41 -10.19 -1.41
C ARG A 58 10.95 -9.17 -2.40
N ILE A 59 11.76 -9.64 -3.34
CA ILE A 59 12.33 -8.82 -4.39
C ILE A 59 11.70 -9.22 -5.72
N ALA A 60 11.22 -8.22 -6.47
CA ALA A 60 10.74 -8.38 -7.83
C ALA A 60 11.48 -7.39 -8.73
N LEU A 61 12.02 -7.88 -9.85
CA LEU A 61 12.73 -7.05 -10.83
C LEU A 61 11.92 -6.99 -12.11
N SER A 62 11.92 -5.83 -12.76
CA SER A 62 11.27 -5.66 -14.06
C SER A 62 12.00 -6.49 -15.12
N PRO A 63 11.29 -7.26 -15.96
CA PRO A 63 11.91 -8.02 -17.03
C PRO A 63 12.74 -7.10 -17.95
N GLY A 64 14.01 -7.45 -18.17
CA GLY A 64 14.91 -6.65 -19.00
C GLY A 64 15.53 -5.43 -18.31
N ALA A 65 15.24 -5.18 -17.03
CA ALA A 65 15.97 -4.20 -16.24
C ALA A 65 17.41 -4.65 -16.05
N SER A 66 18.31 -4.19 -16.92
CA SER A 66 19.75 -4.40 -16.79
C SER A 66 20.40 -3.15 -16.24
N VAL A 67 20.94 -3.27 -15.02
CA VAL A 67 21.85 -2.29 -14.45
C VAL A 67 23.25 -2.62 -14.97
N SER A 68 23.95 -1.65 -15.54
CA SER A 68 25.32 -1.89 -16.04
C SER A 68 26.22 -2.28 -14.88
N THR A 69 27.00 -3.33 -15.04
CA THR A 69 28.07 -3.72 -14.10
C THR A 69 29.40 -3.04 -14.41
N ASP A 70 29.48 -2.36 -15.57
CA ASP A 70 30.72 -1.78 -16.08
C ASP A 70 30.88 -0.30 -15.71
N ALA A 71 29.83 0.28 -15.10
CA ALA A 71 29.82 1.66 -14.62
C ALA A 71 28.87 1.80 -13.42
N PRO A 72 29.14 2.72 -12.49
CA PRO A 72 28.22 3.03 -11.41
C PRO A 72 26.87 3.46 -11.98
N THR A 73 25.81 2.78 -11.55
CA THR A 73 24.44 3.11 -11.92
C THR A 73 23.75 3.72 -10.72
N SER A 74 23.21 4.92 -10.90
CA SER A 74 22.42 5.63 -9.90
C SER A 74 20.94 5.47 -10.19
N VAL A 75 20.17 5.13 -9.17
CA VAL A 75 18.69 5.01 -9.21
C VAL A 75 18.10 5.80 -8.06
N GLN A 76 16.82 6.13 -8.17
CA GLN A 76 16.06 6.66 -7.05
C GLN A 76 15.29 5.51 -6.39
N ALA A 77 15.33 5.45 -5.08
CA ALA A 77 14.55 4.54 -4.27
C ALA A 77 13.52 5.33 -3.45
N GLU A 78 12.27 4.90 -3.51
CA GLU A 78 11.17 5.47 -2.73
C GLU A 78 10.59 4.41 -1.82
N ALA A 79 10.56 4.67 -0.50
CA ALA A 79 10.10 3.72 0.50
C ALA A 79 8.79 4.18 1.13
N VAL A 80 7.72 3.41 0.93
CA VAL A 80 6.37 3.75 1.38
C VAL A 80 5.82 2.65 2.27
N VAL A 81 5.22 3.04 3.41
CA VAL A 81 4.47 2.11 4.27
C VAL A 81 3.18 1.71 3.57
N THR A 82 2.96 0.41 3.41
CA THR A 82 1.77 -0.14 2.73
C THR A 82 0.79 -0.78 3.71
N ALA A 83 1.26 -1.21 4.88
CA ALA A 83 0.40 -1.67 5.96
C ALA A 83 1.11 -1.59 7.33
N LEU A 84 0.32 -1.52 8.40
CA LEU A 84 0.76 -1.69 9.78
C LEU A 84 -0.11 -2.75 10.45
N LEU A 85 0.48 -3.89 10.81
CA LEU A 85 -0.20 -5.03 11.40
C LEU A 85 0.13 -5.15 12.89
N GLY A 86 -0.90 -5.25 13.73
CA GLY A 86 -0.72 -5.55 15.14
C GLY A 86 -0.41 -7.03 15.34
N THR A 87 0.68 -7.35 16.03
CA THR A 87 1.05 -8.72 16.41
C THR A 87 1.24 -8.82 17.93
N ARG A 88 1.47 -10.04 18.44
CA ARG A 88 1.77 -10.25 19.87
C ARG A 88 3.13 -9.67 20.28
N GLU A 89 4.06 -9.55 19.33
CA GLU A 89 5.43 -9.08 19.57
C GLU A 89 5.57 -7.58 19.39
N GLY A 90 4.58 -6.92 18.79
CA GLY A 90 4.61 -5.51 18.46
C GLY A 90 3.91 -5.22 17.13
N THR A 91 4.19 -4.06 16.55
CA THR A 91 3.64 -3.65 15.26
C THR A 91 4.57 -4.05 14.13
N VAL A 92 4.06 -4.81 13.16
CA VAL A 92 4.80 -5.12 11.93
C VAL A 92 4.43 -4.08 10.87
N ALA A 93 5.44 -3.36 10.36
CA ALA A 93 5.28 -2.48 9.22
C ALA A 93 5.60 -3.24 7.93
N GLU A 94 4.69 -3.15 6.97
CA GLU A 94 4.96 -3.53 5.59
C GLU A 94 5.38 -2.30 4.81
N VAL A 95 6.52 -2.41 4.13
CA VAL A 95 7.13 -1.33 3.38
C VAL A 95 7.42 -1.82 1.97
N THR A 96 7.05 -1.02 0.98
CA THR A 96 7.49 -1.23 -0.39
C THR A 96 8.53 -0.18 -0.75
N VAL A 97 9.69 -0.65 -1.20
CA VAL A 97 10.75 0.17 -1.78
C VAL A 97 10.70 0.02 -3.29
N THR A 98 10.41 1.10 -4.01
CA THR A 98 10.37 1.14 -5.48
C THR A 98 11.65 1.74 -6.02
N LEU A 99 12.34 1.03 -6.90
CA LEU A 99 13.56 1.49 -7.57
C LEU A 99 13.22 2.02 -8.96
N THR A 100 13.60 3.26 -9.26
CA THR A 100 13.35 3.89 -10.57
C THR A 100 14.63 4.44 -11.20
N ASN A 101 14.68 4.44 -12.53
CA ASN A 101 15.85 4.83 -13.31
C ASN A 101 16.12 6.36 -13.35
N ALA A 102 15.29 7.17 -12.70
CA ALA A 102 15.42 8.63 -12.72
C ALA A 102 15.99 9.13 -11.38
N PRO A 103 17.21 9.69 -11.33
CA PRO A 103 17.84 10.14 -10.08
C PRO A 103 17.45 11.58 -9.67
N SER A 104 16.42 12.19 -10.27
CA SER A 104 16.08 13.59 -10.04
C SER A 104 14.82 13.74 -9.19
N ALA A 105 14.93 14.51 -8.11
CA ALA A 105 13.81 14.97 -7.28
C ALA A 105 12.74 15.75 -8.08
N ASP A 106 13.05 16.16 -9.31
CA ASP A 106 12.15 16.94 -10.17
C ASP A 106 11.22 16.07 -11.04
N VAL A 107 11.46 14.75 -11.13
CA VAL A 107 10.57 13.83 -11.87
C VAL A 107 9.68 13.09 -10.87
N PRO A 108 8.34 13.24 -10.93
CA PRO A 108 7.45 12.42 -10.11
C PRO A 108 7.74 10.94 -10.37
N THR A 109 7.94 10.16 -9.31
CA THR A 109 8.26 8.72 -9.37
C THR A 109 7.25 7.93 -10.21
N ALA A 110 6.03 8.44 -10.35
CA ALA A 110 4.94 7.87 -11.16
C ALA A 110 5.25 7.79 -12.68
N ASP A 111 6.14 8.64 -13.20
CA ASP A 111 6.50 8.70 -14.62
C ASP A 111 7.85 8.03 -14.93
N ALA A 112 8.61 7.64 -13.90
CA ALA A 112 9.91 7.03 -14.06
C ALA A 112 9.81 5.51 -14.32
N GLU A 113 10.73 4.98 -15.14
CA GLU A 113 10.81 3.54 -15.38
C GLU A 113 11.16 2.80 -14.09
N VAL A 114 10.27 1.90 -13.65
CA VAL A 114 10.46 1.06 -12.47
C VAL A 114 11.39 -0.10 -12.83
N LEU A 115 12.54 -0.15 -12.16
CA LEU A 115 13.55 -1.20 -12.31
C LEU A 115 13.23 -2.43 -11.46
N GLY A 116 12.57 -2.22 -10.32
CA GLY A 116 12.16 -3.28 -9.42
C GLY A 116 11.52 -2.75 -8.14
N THR A 117 11.02 -3.68 -7.34
CA THR A 117 10.40 -3.42 -6.05
C THR A 117 10.91 -4.39 -4.99
N VAL A 118 11.11 -3.89 -3.77
CA VAL A 118 11.39 -4.70 -2.58
C VAL A 118 10.23 -4.53 -1.61
N GLU A 119 9.53 -5.62 -1.30
CA GLU A 119 8.48 -5.67 -0.28
C GLU A 119 9.07 -6.25 1.01
N LEU A 120 8.91 -5.53 2.11
CA LEU A 120 9.54 -5.84 3.40
C LEU A 120 8.47 -5.92 4.47
N SER A 121 8.62 -6.87 5.39
CA SER A 121 7.85 -6.94 6.63
C SER A 121 8.79 -6.82 7.81
N ILE A 122 8.62 -5.79 8.63
CA ILE A 122 9.61 -5.39 9.66
C ILE A 122 8.90 -5.26 10.99
N LEU A 123 9.42 -5.90 12.03
CA LEU A 123 8.94 -5.66 13.39
C LEU A 123 9.45 -4.31 13.90
N THR A 124 8.53 -3.50 14.42
CA THR A 124 8.78 -2.14 14.89
C THR A 124 8.34 -1.96 16.34
N ASN A 125 8.85 -0.89 16.98
CA ASN A 125 8.39 -0.43 18.30
C ASN A 125 7.25 0.60 18.19
N LEU A 126 6.58 0.68 17.04
CA LEU A 126 5.43 1.56 16.87
C LEU A 126 4.28 1.13 17.80
N PRO A 127 3.43 2.07 18.23
CA PRO A 127 2.23 1.72 18.99
C PRO A 127 1.33 0.78 18.18
N ALA A 128 0.37 0.14 18.88
CA ALA A 128 -0.61 -0.71 18.23
C ALA A 128 -1.35 0.07 17.12
N PRO A 129 -1.45 -0.49 15.90
CA PRO A 129 -1.94 0.26 14.76
C PRO A 129 -3.47 0.38 14.79
N HIS A 130 -3.98 1.41 14.11
CA HIS A 130 -5.41 1.54 13.88
C HIS A 130 -5.93 0.38 13.01
N PRO A 131 -7.16 -0.13 13.21
CA PRO A 131 -7.73 -1.21 12.39
C PRO A 131 -7.74 -0.97 10.88
N LEU A 132 -7.80 0.31 10.46
CA LEU A 132 -7.74 0.68 9.04
C LEU A 132 -6.31 0.70 8.47
N ALA A 133 -5.27 0.54 9.29
CA ALA A 133 -3.88 0.62 8.83
C ALA A 133 -3.38 -0.67 8.17
N ALA A 134 -4.17 -1.75 8.13
CA ALA A 134 -3.79 -3.02 7.50
C ALA A 134 -4.79 -3.40 6.40
N PRO A 135 -4.61 -2.92 5.15
CA PRO A 135 -5.53 -3.20 4.05
C PRO A 135 -5.60 -4.69 3.78
N GLY A 136 -6.80 -5.23 3.64
CA GLY A 136 -7.03 -6.67 3.49
C GLY A 136 -6.88 -7.52 4.74
N SER A 137 -6.59 -6.93 5.91
CA SER A 137 -6.75 -7.61 7.20
C SER A 137 -8.22 -7.91 7.50
N ARG A 138 -8.46 -8.79 8.48
CA ARG A 138 -9.83 -9.14 8.90
C ARG A 138 -10.57 -7.93 9.47
N GLU A 139 -9.90 -7.13 10.28
CA GLU A 139 -10.47 -5.94 10.91
C GLU A 139 -10.80 -4.87 9.86
N TRP A 140 -9.93 -4.69 8.87
CA TRP A 140 -10.18 -3.80 7.72
C TRP A 140 -11.34 -4.31 6.85
N ALA A 141 -11.38 -5.61 6.56
CA ALA A 141 -12.44 -6.25 5.78
C ALA A 141 -13.83 -6.07 6.43
N ARG A 142 -13.92 -6.12 7.76
CA ARG A 142 -15.15 -5.83 8.50
C ARG A 142 -15.61 -4.38 8.28
N LEU A 143 -14.69 -3.42 8.31
CA LEU A 143 -15.01 -2.01 8.08
C LEU A 143 -15.43 -1.76 6.63
N LEU A 144 -14.80 -2.44 5.67
CA LEU A 144 -15.24 -2.44 4.27
C LEU A 144 -16.65 -3.03 4.13
N GLN A 145 -16.96 -4.14 4.81
CA GLN A 145 -18.32 -4.72 4.80
C GLN A 145 -19.36 -3.71 5.26
N GLU A 146 -19.10 -3.01 6.36
CA GLU A 146 -20.02 -1.99 6.90
C GLU A 146 -20.29 -0.89 5.88
N ARG A 147 -19.26 -0.44 5.17
CA ARG A 147 -19.41 0.53 4.08
C ARG A 147 -20.21 0.00 2.91
N LEU A 148 -19.89 -1.21 2.43
CA LEU A 148 -20.59 -1.80 1.29
C LEU A 148 -22.07 -2.09 1.59
N VAL A 149 -22.39 -2.53 2.81
CA VAL A 149 -23.79 -2.79 3.22
C VAL A 149 -24.59 -1.50 3.33
N ALA A 150 -23.96 -0.38 3.73
CA ALA A 150 -24.61 0.91 3.83
C ALA A 150 -24.73 1.65 2.48
N ASP A 151 -24.08 1.15 1.43
CA ASP A 151 -23.98 1.84 0.15
C ASP A 151 -25.09 1.43 -0.83
N GLN A 152 -26.04 2.34 -1.05
CA GLN A 152 -27.18 2.12 -1.92
C GLN A 152 -26.77 1.98 -3.40
N GLU A 153 -25.78 2.76 -3.85
CA GLU A 153 -25.26 2.70 -5.21
C GLU A 153 -24.62 1.33 -5.49
N PHE A 154 -23.76 0.84 -4.60
CA PHE A 154 -23.20 -0.48 -4.70
C PHE A 154 -24.27 -1.57 -4.72
N THR A 155 -25.30 -1.47 -3.85
CA THR A 155 -26.44 -2.38 -3.80
C THR A 155 -27.14 -2.50 -5.16
N GLU A 156 -27.39 -1.38 -5.84
CA GLU A 156 -27.99 -1.35 -7.18
C GLU A 156 -27.07 -1.99 -8.23
N LEU A 157 -25.77 -1.70 -8.18
CA LEU A 157 -24.78 -2.27 -9.11
C LEU A 157 -24.67 -3.80 -9.02
N ILE A 158 -24.98 -4.39 -7.86
CA ILE A 158 -24.94 -5.85 -7.64
C ILE A 158 -26.33 -6.50 -7.59
N GLU A 159 -27.40 -5.82 -8.01
CA GLU A 159 -28.79 -6.31 -7.89
C GLU A 159 -29.00 -7.69 -8.56
N THR A 160 -28.37 -7.90 -9.71
CA THR A 160 -28.47 -9.15 -10.48
C THR A 160 -27.31 -10.11 -10.25
N TYR A 161 -26.35 -9.74 -9.38
CA TYR A 161 -25.14 -10.50 -9.13
C TYR A 161 -25.35 -11.53 -8.02
N ASP A 162 -24.92 -12.76 -8.28
CA ASP A 162 -24.83 -13.85 -7.31
C ASP A 162 -23.45 -14.48 -7.47
N GLY A 163 -22.55 -14.13 -6.56
CA GLY A 163 -21.14 -14.41 -6.75
C GLY A 163 -20.25 -13.84 -5.65
N THR A 164 -18.95 -13.98 -5.84
CA THR A 164 -17.92 -13.49 -4.92
C THR A 164 -16.86 -12.71 -5.68
N ILE A 165 -16.69 -11.43 -5.32
CA ILE A 165 -15.63 -10.57 -5.85
C ILE A 165 -14.40 -10.74 -4.97
N GLY A 166 -13.23 -10.99 -5.56
CA GLY A 166 -11.96 -11.08 -4.85
C GLY A 166 -11.09 -9.85 -5.09
N LEU A 167 -10.50 -9.31 -4.02
CA LEU A 167 -9.39 -8.37 -4.06
C LEU A 167 -8.20 -9.02 -3.34
N ARG A 168 -7.01 -8.97 -3.93
CA ARG A 168 -5.75 -9.34 -3.26
C ARG A 168 -4.91 -8.07 -3.15
N ILE A 169 -4.65 -7.64 -1.91
CA ILE A 169 -3.99 -6.36 -1.60
C ILE A 169 -2.69 -6.68 -0.87
N GLY A 170 -1.55 -6.43 -1.51
CA GLY A 170 -0.24 -6.77 -0.92
C GLY A 170 -0.15 -8.25 -0.51
N GLY A 171 -0.77 -9.14 -1.29
CA GLY A 171 -0.83 -10.58 -1.00
C GLY A 171 -1.94 -11.03 -0.05
N ARG A 172 -2.70 -10.13 0.59
CA ARG A 172 -3.86 -10.48 1.44
C ARG A 172 -5.15 -10.48 0.63
N GLU A 173 -5.87 -11.60 0.64
CA GLU A 173 -7.15 -11.72 -0.05
C GLU A 173 -8.32 -11.18 0.80
N VAL A 174 -9.29 -10.58 0.10
CA VAL A 174 -10.57 -10.09 0.60
C VAL A 174 -11.64 -10.53 -0.38
N HIS A 175 -12.55 -11.36 0.10
CA HIS A 175 -13.65 -11.92 -0.69
C HIS A 175 -14.94 -11.24 -0.24
N ILE A 176 -15.58 -10.53 -1.16
CA ILE A 176 -16.86 -9.86 -0.99
C ILE A 176 -17.93 -10.75 -1.61
N ARG A 177 -18.71 -11.42 -0.78
CA ARG A 177 -19.78 -12.30 -1.27
C ARG A 177 -21.07 -11.51 -1.40
N CYS A 178 -21.65 -11.57 -2.59
CA CYS A 178 -22.83 -10.84 -2.98
C CYS A 178 -23.95 -11.81 -3.37
N TYR A 179 -25.18 -11.45 -3.03
CA TYR A 179 -26.37 -12.16 -3.49
C TYR A 179 -27.52 -11.19 -3.68
N ARG A 180 -27.91 -10.98 -4.93
CA ARG A 180 -29.10 -10.22 -5.34
C ARG A 180 -29.22 -8.86 -4.66
N GLY A 181 -28.24 -7.98 -4.86
CA GLY A 181 -28.23 -6.65 -4.25
C GLY A 181 -27.67 -6.60 -2.83
N ARG A 182 -27.32 -7.73 -2.21
CA ARG A 182 -26.91 -7.77 -0.79
C ARG A 182 -25.48 -8.27 -0.64
N VAL A 183 -24.71 -7.59 0.22
CA VAL A 183 -23.43 -8.11 0.71
C VAL A 183 -23.69 -9.05 1.87
N LEU A 184 -23.33 -10.32 1.70
CA LEU A 184 -23.54 -11.36 2.71
C LEU A 184 -22.38 -11.40 3.71
N GLU A 185 -21.15 -11.32 3.21
CA GLU A 185 -19.92 -11.39 3.99
C GLU A 185 -18.76 -10.72 3.25
N VAL A 186 -17.86 -10.10 4.00
CA VAL A 186 -16.52 -9.75 3.53
C VAL A 186 -15.52 -10.44 4.42
N SER A 187 -14.71 -11.32 3.83
CA SER A 187 -13.82 -12.19 4.61
C SER A 187 -12.52 -12.49 3.86
N PRO A 188 -11.46 -12.94 4.55
CA PRO A 188 -10.21 -13.28 3.87
C PRO A 188 -10.27 -14.50 2.93
N ARG A 189 -11.37 -15.27 2.99
CA ARG A 189 -11.55 -16.51 2.23
C ARG A 189 -13.03 -16.86 2.12
N SER A 190 -13.47 -17.29 0.94
CA SER A 190 -14.79 -17.89 0.74
C SER A 190 -14.66 -19.40 0.48
N ILE A 191 -15.70 -20.17 0.81
CA ILE A 191 -15.70 -21.64 0.65
C ILE A 191 -15.47 -22.07 -0.80
N ARG A 192 -16.00 -21.31 -1.77
CA ARG A 192 -15.90 -21.61 -3.21
C ARG A 192 -14.83 -20.79 -3.94
N GLY A 193 -14.07 -19.95 -3.23
CA GLY A 193 -13.23 -18.95 -3.86
C GLY A 193 -14.04 -17.77 -4.43
N ALA A 194 -13.33 -16.81 -5.02
CA ALA A 194 -13.95 -15.72 -5.75
C ALA A 194 -14.16 -16.12 -7.22
N ASP A 195 -15.20 -15.57 -7.86
CA ASP A 195 -15.45 -15.80 -9.29
C ASP A 195 -14.33 -15.17 -10.14
N PHE A 196 -13.80 -14.06 -9.65
CA PHE A 196 -12.56 -13.44 -10.12
C PHE A 196 -11.84 -12.76 -8.96
N VAL A 197 -10.51 -12.63 -9.07
CA VAL A 197 -9.67 -11.90 -8.12
C VAL A 197 -8.89 -10.82 -8.86
N ILE A 198 -8.92 -9.60 -8.34
CA ILE A 198 -8.04 -8.50 -8.76
C ILE A 198 -6.85 -8.45 -7.82
N ASP A 199 -5.65 -8.63 -8.35
CA ASP A 199 -4.39 -8.54 -7.62
C ASP A 199 -3.80 -7.14 -7.76
N ILE A 200 -3.56 -6.52 -6.61
CA ILE A 200 -3.08 -5.15 -6.45
C ILE A 200 -1.90 -5.21 -5.48
N SER A 201 -0.72 -4.76 -5.92
CA SER A 201 0.44 -4.66 -5.03
C SER A 201 0.14 -3.67 -3.89
N GLY A 202 0.88 -3.79 -2.78
CA GLY A 202 0.71 -2.85 -1.66
C GLY A 202 0.88 -1.39 -2.10
N ALA A 203 1.97 -1.09 -2.83
CA ALA A 203 2.26 0.25 -3.32
C ALA A 203 1.19 0.78 -4.28
N GLU A 204 0.73 -0.04 -5.24
CA GLU A 204 -0.31 0.37 -6.17
C GLU A 204 -1.64 0.63 -5.45
N PHE A 205 -1.98 -0.20 -4.46
CA PHE A 205 -3.19 0.01 -3.67
C PHE A 205 -3.12 1.33 -2.91
N ILE A 206 -1.98 1.65 -2.27
CA ILE A 206 -1.76 2.94 -1.61
C ILE A 206 -1.92 4.08 -2.61
N SER A 207 -1.28 4.00 -3.78
CA SER A 207 -1.38 5.02 -4.83
C SER A 207 -2.84 5.27 -5.24
N LEU A 208 -3.61 4.19 -5.46
CA LEU A 208 -5.04 4.27 -5.76
C LEU A 208 -5.86 4.90 -4.62
N MET A 209 -5.49 4.65 -3.36
CA MET A 209 -6.20 5.19 -2.21
C MET A 209 -5.92 6.68 -1.97
N THR A 210 -4.69 7.14 -2.27
CA THR A 210 -4.23 8.50 -1.97
C THR A 210 -4.27 9.46 -3.17
N ALA A 211 -4.52 8.97 -4.39
CA ALA A 211 -4.67 9.83 -5.57
C ALA A 211 -5.82 10.83 -5.43
N GLU A 212 -5.82 11.92 -6.20
CA GLU A 212 -6.89 12.93 -6.19
C GLU A 212 -8.23 12.34 -6.69
N ALA A 213 -8.17 11.47 -7.70
CA ALA A 213 -9.32 10.81 -8.30
C ALA A 213 -9.19 9.29 -8.27
N ASN A 214 -10.27 8.57 -8.58
CA ASN A 214 -10.24 7.12 -8.71
C ASN A 214 -9.59 6.72 -10.05
N MET A 215 -8.35 6.21 -9.95
CA MET A 215 -7.51 5.83 -11.10
C MET A 215 -7.57 4.33 -11.41
N PHE A 216 -8.56 3.59 -10.88
CA PHE A 216 -8.62 2.12 -11.00
C PHE A 216 -8.58 1.65 -12.46
N MET A 217 -9.40 2.26 -13.32
CA MET A 217 -9.46 1.86 -14.73
C MET A 217 -8.19 2.19 -15.50
N GLU A 218 -7.58 3.33 -15.22
CA GLU A 218 -6.30 3.70 -15.81
C GLU A 218 -5.20 2.71 -15.40
N SER A 219 -5.14 2.37 -14.12
CA SER A 219 -4.17 1.42 -13.57
C SER A 219 -4.35 0.01 -14.16
N ALA A 220 -5.61 -0.41 -14.36
CA ALA A 220 -5.93 -1.66 -15.06
C ALA A 220 -5.48 -1.63 -16.54
N MET A 221 -5.71 -0.53 -17.25
CA MET A 221 -5.29 -0.36 -18.65
C MET A 221 -3.77 -0.35 -18.80
N LEU A 222 -3.07 0.25 -17.85
CA LEU A 222 -1.60 0.27 -17.76
C LEU A 222 -1.01 -1.06 -17.24
N ARG A 223 -1.85 -2.07 -16.97
CA ARG A 223 -1.46 -3.39 -16.45
C ARG A 223 -0.69 -3.34 -15.13
N ARG A 224 -0.94 -2.31 -14.32
CA ARG A 224 -0.44 -2.21 -12.93
C ARG A 224 -1.20 -3.13 -11.99
N LEU A 225 -2.39 -3.56 -12.42
CA LEU A 225 -3.25 -4.54 -11.76
C LEU A 225 -3.29 -5.80 -12.62
N SER A 226 -3.47 -6.96 -11.98
CA SER A 226 -3.76 -8.20 -12.70
C SER A 226 -5.09 -8.79 -12.25
N SER A 227 -5.71 -9.60 -13.10
CA SER A 227 -6.94 -10.32 -12.76
C SER A 227 -6.81 -11.80 -13.07
N SER A 228 -7.51 -12.62 -12.29
CA SER A 228 -7.61 -14.06 -12.48
C SER A 228 -9.05 -14.52 -12.25
N GLY A 229 -9.43 -15.66 -12.83
CA GLY A 229 -10.81 -16.18 -12.77
C GLY A 229 -11.64 -15.80 -13.99
N SER A 230 -12.94 -15.57 -13.79
CA SER A 230 -13.88 -15.27 -14.88
C SER A 230 -13.72 -13.85 -15.42
N GLY A 231 -13.10 -13.72 -16.59
CA GLY A 231 -12.97 -12.44 -17.28
C GLY A 231 -14.33 -11.81 -17.65
N TYR A 232 -15.35 -12.63 -17.92
CA TYR A 232 -16.72 -12.14 -18.14
C TYR A 232 -17.28 -11.45 -16.89
N GLU A 233 -17.14 -12.08 -15.73
CA GLU A 233 -17.63 -11.53 -14.46
C GLU A 233 -16.86 -10.26 -14.07
N TYR A 234 -15.54 -10.25 -14.27
CA TYR A 234 -14.72 -9.06 -14.07
C TYR A 234 -15.23 -7.86 -14.91
N LEU A 235 -15.43 -8.06 -16.21
CA LEU A 235 -15.93 -7.01 -17.09
C LEU A 235 -17.34 -6.56 -16.73
N ARG A 236 -18.21 -7.50 -16.36
CA ARG A 236 -19.58 -7.20 -15.92
C ARG A 236 -19.60 -6.38 -14.64
N MET A 237 -18.69 -6.65 -13.70
CA MET A 237 -18.62 -6.03 -12.38
C MET A 237 -17.69 -4.80 -12.33
N THR A 238 -17.20 -4.31 -13.47
CA THR A 238 -16.23 -3.20 -13.49
C THR A 238 -16.75 -1.94 -12.80
N THR A 239 -18.01 -1.54 -13.01
CA THR A 239 -18.59 -0.38 -12.31
C THR A 239 -18.71 -0.62 -10.80
N ALA A 240 -19.09 -1.83 -10.39
CA ALA A 240 -19.14 -2.21 -8.98
C ALA A 240 -17.73 -2.17 -8.34
N LEU A 241 -16.69 -2.57 -9.06
CA LEU A 241 -15.30 -2.49 -8.62
C LEU A 241 -14.83 -1.05 -8.46
N ILE A 242 -15.15 -0.16 -9.39
CA ILE A 242 -14.87 1.28 -9.26
C ILE A 242 -15.47 1.80 -7.95
N ARG A 243 -16.74 1.47 -7.67
CA ARG A 243 -17.41 1.85 -6.43
C ARG A 243 -16.74 1.26 -5.18
N VAL A 244 -16.30 0.00 -5.22
CA VAL A 244 -15.53 -0.61 -4.13
C VAL A 244 -14.24 0.17 -3.86
N ILE A 245 -13.52 0.57 -4.90
CA ILE A 245 -12.31 1.40 -4.77
C ILE A 245 -12.63 2.77 -4.17
N ASP A 246 -13.74 3.42 -4.55
CA ASP A 246 -14.17 4.69 -3.94
C ASP A 246 -14.45 4.54 -2.44
N LEU A 247 -15.10 3.45 -2.04
CA LEU A 247 -15.35 3.17 -0.62
C LEU A 247 -14.04 2.90 0.15
N CYS A 248 -13.08 2.21 -0.47
CA CYS A 248 -11.76 2.01 0.09
C CYS A 248 -10.99 3.35 0.24
N ARG A 249 -11.10 4.24 -0.75
CA ARG A 249 -10.53 5.59 -0.72
C ARG A 249 -11.11 6.42 0.42
N SER A 250 -12.43 6.35 0.62
CA SER A 250 -13.07 6.99 1.78
C SER A 250 -12.55 6.44 3.11
N LEU A 251 -12.39 5.12 3.24
CA LEU A 251 -11.81 4.51 4.44
C LEU A 251 -10.36 4.96 4.69
N ALA A 252 -9.55 5.06 3.63
CA ALA A 252 -8.18 5.54 3.70
C ALA A 252 -8.11 7.01 4.15
N ALA A 253 -8.97 7.87 3.58
CA ALA A 253 -9.08 9.27 3.97
C ALA A 253 -9.47 9.44 5.44
N ASP A 254 -10.48 8.68 5.90
CA ASP A 254 -10.92 8.70 7.30
C ASP A 254 -9.83 8.20 8.27
N ALA A 255 -8.93 7.34 7.77
CA ALA A 255 -7.76 6.84 8.50
C ALA A 255 -6.52 7.75 8.41
N GLY A 256 -6.61 8.89 7.71
CA GLY A 256 -5.52 9.84 7.59
C GLY A 256 -4.39 9.42 6.64
N TRP A 257 -4.64 8.50 5.70
CA TRP A 257 -3.62 8.08 4.73
C TRP A 257 -3.18 9.25 3.85
N GLY A 258 -1.90 9.25 3.46
CA GLY A 258 -1.35 10.22 2.50
C GLY A 258 -1.38 11.69 2.94
N HIS A 259 -1.69 12.00 4.21
CA HIS A 259 -1.61 13.37 4.70
C HIS A 259 -0.15 13.77 4.93
N SER A 260 0.24 14.96 4.47
CA SER A 260 1.57 15.57 4.57
C SER A 260 2.10 15.79 6.00
N GLY A 261 1.34 15.41 7.03
CA GLY A 261 1.80 15.41 8.42
C GLY A 261 2.87 14.36 8.73
N ALA A 262 3.08 13.36 7.85
CA ALA A 262 4.12 12.35 8.03
C ALA A 262 5.55 12.84 7.71
N SER A 263 5.71 14.07 7.24
CA SER A 263 7.03 14.70 7.05
C SER A 263 7.73 15.07 8.37
N ASP A 264 7.05 14.96 9.51
CA ASP A 264 7.62 15.17 10.85
C ASP A 264 8.21 13.87 11.46
N VAL A 265 8.77 12.98 10.62
CA VAL A 265 9.75 12.01 11.12
C VAL A 265 11.02 12.83 11.44
N PRO A 266 11.50 12.88 12.70
CA PRO A 266 12.71 13.61 13.02
C PRO A 266 13.87 13.05 12.21
N GLY A 267 14.34 13.81 11.22
CA GLY A 267 15.52 13.48 10.45
C GLY A 267 16.71 13.30 11.40
N ALA A 268 17.43 12.20 11.22
CA ALA A 268 18.69 11.96 11.91
C ALA A 268 19.60 13.18 11.67
N ALA A 269 20.07 13.78 12.77
CA ALA A 269 20.96 14.92 12.72
C ALA A 269 22.19 14.58 11.87
N VAL A 270 22.32 15.26 10.73
CA VAL A 270 23.53 15.24 9.92
C VAL A 270 24.67 15.72 10.81
N THR A 271 25.56 14.79 11.17
CA THR A 271 26.77 15.11 11.91
C THR A 271 27.72 15.73 10.89
N GLU A 272 27.71 17.07 10.78
CA GLU A 272 28.77 17.78 10.08
C GLU A 272 30.10 17.51 10.80
N GLY A 273 30.92 16.69 10.16
CA GLY A 273 32.29 16.44 10.56
C GLY A 273 33.11 17.72 10.42
N ALA A 274 33.52 18.27 11.55
CA ALA A 274 34.59 19.25 11.62
C ALA A 274 35.88 18.64 11.05
N SER A 275 36.34 19.16 9.92
CA SER A 275 37.70 18.95 9.44
C SER A 275 38.57 20.12 9.91
N ALA A 276 39.74 19.76 10.44
CA ALA A 276 40.78 20.62 10.94
C ALA A 276 41.48 21.44 9.85
#